data_AF-A0A069PIH9-F1
#
_entry.id   AF-A0A069PIH9-F1
#
_cell.length_a   1.000
_cell.length_b   1.000
_cell.length_c   1.000
_cell.angle_alpha   90.00
_cell.angle_beta   90.00
_cell.angle_gamma   90.00
#
_symmetry.space_group_name_H-M   'P 1'
#
loop_
_entity.id
_entity.type
_entity.pdbx_description
1 polymer ?
#
loop_
_entity_poly.entity_id
_entity_poly.type
_entity_poly.pdbx_seq_one_letter_code
_entity_poly.pdbx_strand_id
1 'polypeptide(L)' 'MQNNKHIHQYNGYSVSPSAHRLPDGWFAANLLLTRGDARSAGPASYKFDALDYFDSETQAVGHATAWARGWVDSRG' A
#
# COMPACT_ATOMS: atom_id res chain seq x y z
N MET A 1 6.43 7.60 19.55
CA MET A 1 5.76 8.02 18.31
C MET A 1 5.21 6.76 17.67
N GLN A 2 3.90 6.51 17.79
CA GLN A 2 3.27 5.32 17.24
C GLN A 2 3.42 5.36 15.72
N ASN A 3 4.24 4.46 15.17
CA ASN A 3 4.22 4.16 13.75
C ASN A 3 2.92 3.42 13.50
N ASN A 4 1.83 4.16 13.29
CA ASN A 4 0.55 3.63 12.86
C ASN A 4 0.79 2.99 11.50
N LYS A 5 1.15 1.70 11.50
CA LYS A 5 1.07 0.88 10.31
C LYS A 5 -0.41 0.80 9.99
N HIS A 6 -0.85 1.67 9.08
CA HIS A 6 -2.22 1.77 8.57
C HIS A 6 -2.54 0.52 7.73
N ILE A 7 -2.50 -0.64 8.36
CA ILE A 7 -2.80 -1.92 7.72
C ILE A 7 -4.32 -2.02 7.72
N HIS A 8 -4.91 -1.82 6.55
CA HIS A 8 -6.34 -1.88 6.34
C HIS A 8 -6.69 -3.18 5.63
N GLN A 9 -7.69 -3.92 6.11
CA GLN A 9 -8.19 -5.08 5.37
C GLN A 9 -9.29 -4.65 4.40
N TYR A 10 -9.19 -5.06 3.14
CA TYR A 10 -10.12 -4.72 2.08
C TYR A 10 -10.28 -5.91 1.11
N ASN A 11 -11.50 -6.41 0.92
CA ASN A 11 -11.83 -7.55 0.03
C ASN A 11 -10.88 -8.77 0.16
N GLY A 12 -10.48 -9.11 1.39
CA GLY A 12 -9.59 -10.25 1.66
C GLY A 12 -8.09 -9.94 1.48
N TYR A 13 -7.74 -8.71 1.15
CA TYR A 13 -6.36 -8.21 1.10
C TYR A 13 -6.05 -7.36 2.32
N SER A 14 -4.87 -7.57 2.89
CA SER A 14 -4.24 -6.62 3.83
C SER A 14 -3.49 -5.57 3.02
N VAL A 15 -3.93 -4.32 3.14
CA VAL A 15 -3.41 -3.14 2.47
C VAL A 15 -2.51 -2.40 3.44
N SER A 16 -1.22 -2.34 3.15
CA SER A 16 -0.21 -1.65 3.95
C SER A 16 0.47 -0.57 3.10
N PRO A 17 -0.08 0.65 3.04
CA PRO A 17 0.53 1.79 2.39
C PRO A 17 1.65 2.35 3.26
N SER A 18 2.72 2.86 2.65
CA SER A 18 3.81 3.54 3.34
C SER A 18 4.42 4.62 2.46
N ALA A 19 4.98 5.64 3.09
CA ALA A 19 5.80 6.63 2.39
C ALA A 19 7.27 6.31 2.64
N HIS A 20 8.07 6.29 1.58
CA HIS A 20 9.52 6.23 1.69
C HIS A 20 10.11 7.59 1.38
N ARG A 21 10.70 8.24 2.40
CA ARG A 21 11.36 9.53 2.22
C ARG A 21 12.70 9.35 1.50
N LEU A 22 12.85 10.07 0.40
CA LEU A 22 14.03 10.10 -0.44
C LEU A 22 15.03 11.17 0.02
N PRO A 23 16.31 11.06 -0.38
CA PRO A 23 17.36 12.01 -0.01
C PRO A 23 17.14 13.44 -0.54
N ASP A 24 16.37 13.58 -1.62
CA ASP A 24 15.98 14.85 -2.26
C ASP A 24 14.83 15.56 -1.53
N GLY A 25 14.24 14.94 -0.50
CA GLY A 25 13.13 15.47 0.26
C GLY A 25 11.74 15.04 -0.23
N TRP A 26 11.67 14.27 -1.33
CA TRP A 26 10.42 13.69 -1.82
C TRP A 26 10.04 12.44 -1.04
N PHE A 27 8.77 12.04 -1.17
CA PHE A 27 8.20 10.84 -0.57
C PHE A 27 7.67 9.93 -1.68
N ALA A 28 8.29 8.77 -1.83
CA ALA A 28 7.79 7.73 -2.71
C ALA A 28 6.60 7.01 -2.04
N ALA A 29 5.49 6.90 -2.77
CA ALA A 29 4.32 6.14 -2.35
C ALA A 29 4.57 4.64 -2.56
N ASN A 30 4.74 3.92 -1.46
CA ASN A 30 4.95 2.48 -1.46
C ASN A 30 3.70 1.76 -0.97
N LEU A 31 3.50 0.54 -1.45
CA LEU A 31 2.34 -0.26 -1.10
C LEU A 31 2.70 -1.74 -1.01
N LEU A 32 2.24 -2.37 0.06
CA LEU A 32 2.27 -3.82 0.21
C LEU A 32 0.83 -4.33 0.34
N LEU A 33 0.45 -5.25 -0.55
CA LEU A 33 -0.82 -5.97 -0.54
C LEU A 33 -0.57 -7.43 -0.23
N THR A 34 -1.17 -7.94 0.84
CA THR A 34 -1.06 -9.37 1.20
C THR A 34 -2.44 -9.99 1.23
N ARG A 35 -2.70 -10.94 0.34
CA ARG A 35 -3.94 -11.71 0.31
C ARG A 35 -3.93 -12.76 1.43
N GLY A 36 -4.93 -12.73 2.30
CA GLY A 36 -4.96 -13.53 3.54
C GLY A 36 -5.68 -14.89 3.43
N ASP A 37 -6.32 -15.21 2.31
CA ASP A 37 -7.11 -16.44 2.16
C ASP A 37 -6.28 -17.62 1.66
N ALA A 38 -5.81 -18.42 2.61
CA ALA A 38 -5.11 -19.69 2.40
C ALA A 38 -5.97 -20.79 1.70
N ARG A 39 -7.16 -20.49 1.19
CA ARG A 39 -8.13 -21.50 0.71
C ARG A 39 -8.13 -21.79 -0.79
N SER A 40 -7.48 -21.00 -1.64
CA SER A 40 -7.55 -21.29 -3.09
C SER A 40 -6.27 -21.09 -3.90
N ALA A 41 -5.25 -20.37 -3.42
CA ALA A 41 -4.00 -20.23 -4.19
C ALA A 41 -2.80 -19.73 -3.34
N GLY A 42 -2.61 -20.24 -2.11
CA GLY A 42 -1.49 -19.83 -1.25
C GLY A 42 -1.46 -18.32 -0.90
N PRO A 43 -0.52 -17.88 -0.05
CA PRO A 43 -0.38 -16.47 0.29
C PRO A 43 0.18 -15.69 -0.92
N ALA A 44 -0.64 -14.82 -1.51
CA ALA A 44 -0.20 -13.91 -2.57
C ALA A 44 0.18 -12.55 -1.96
N SER A 45 1.43 -12.13 -2.15
CA SER A 45 1.92 -10.82 -1.73
C SER A 45 2.37 -10.02 -2.94
N TYR A 46 1.90 -8.77 -3.02
CA TYR A 46 2.23 -7.84 -4.09
C TYR A 46 2.84 -6.60 -3.47
N LYS A 47 4.09 -6.32 -3.85
CA LYS A 47 4.83 -5.15 -3.42
C LYS A 47 4.95 -4.19 -4.60
N PHE A 48 4.58 -2.95 -4.36
CA PHE A 48 4.75 -1.83 -5.28
C PHE A 48 5.63 -0.80 -4.61
N ASP A 49 6.77 -0.54 -5.22
CA ASP A 49 7.71 0.48 -4.80
C ASP A 49 7.55 1.70 -5.73
N ALA A 50 7.45 2.90 -5.14
CA ALA A 50 7.33 4.17 -5.86
C ALA A 50 6.21 4.20 -6.91
N LEU A 51 4.97 3.99 -6.48
CA LEU A 51 3.77 4.18 -7.31
C LEU A 51 3.73 5.59 -7.92
N ASP A 52 4.10 6.59 -7.10
CA ASP A 52 4.26 7.99 -7.47
C ASP A 52 5.11 8.70 -6.40
N TYR A 53 5.51 9.94 -6.66
CA TYR A 53 6.34 10.76 -5.77
C TYR A 53 5.60 12.01 -5.34
N PHE A 54 5.65 12.30 -4.04
CA PHE A 54 4.94 13.44 -3.44
C PHE A 54 5.90 14.29 -2.59
N ASP A 55 5.53 15.54 -2.36
CA ASP A 55 6.21 16.45 -1.46
C ASP A 55 5.89 16.20 0.03
N SER A 56 4.89 15.33 0.31
CA SER A 56 4.41 15.03 1.66
C SER A 56 4.12 13.55 1.87
N GLU A 57 4.52 13.04 3.05
CA GLU A 57 4.21 11.68 3.52
C GLU A 57 2.71 11.38 3.50
N THR A 58 1.86 12.33 3.91
CA THR A 58 0.40 12.12 3.95
C THR A 58 -0.17 11.97 2.54
N GLN A 59 0.37 12.70 1.56
CA GLN A 59 -0.05 12.56 0.17
C GLN A 59 0.37 11.20 -0.39
N ALA A 60 1.62 10.78 -0.14
CA ALA A 60 2.13 9.49 -0.58
C ALA A 60 1.33 8.31 0.00
N VAL A 61 1.06 8.31 1.32
CA VAL A 61 0.25 7.27 1.97
C VAL A 61 -1.20 7.31 1.49
N GLY A 62 -1.80 8.50 1.37
CA GLY A 62 -3.16 8.67 0.89
C GLY A 62 -3.35 8.16 -0.53
N HIS A 63 -2.43 8.49 -1.42
CA HIS A 63 -2.41 8.00 -2.80
C HIS A 63 -2.27 6.49 -2.86
N ALA A 64 -1.28 5.91 -2.17
CA ALA A 64 -1.09 4.46 -2.12
C ALA A 64 -2.33 3.72 -1.60
N THR A 65 -3.05 4.31 -0.62
CA THR A 65 -4.30 3.75 -0.08
C THR A 65 -5.43 3.76 -1.10
N ALA A 66 -5.62 4.88 -1.82
CA ALA A 66 -6.66 4.98 -2.84
C ALA A 66 -6.38 4.07 -4.03
N TRP A 67 -5.13 4.04 -4.49
CA TRP A 67 -4.68 3.16 -5.57
C TRP A 67 -4.87 1.68 -5.22
N ALA A 68 -4.54 1.29 -3.98
CA ALA A 68 -4.72 -0.07 -3.49
C ALA A 68 -6.17 -0.56 -3.62
N ARG A 69 -7.15 0.28 -3.26
CA ARG A 69 -8.57 -0.08 -3.36
C ARG A 69 -8.96 -0.36 -4.82
N GLY A 70 -8.61 0.55 -5.73
CA GLY A 70 -8.88 0.37 -7.16
C GLY A 70 -8.19 -0.87 -7.75
N TRP A 71 -6.95 -1.15 -7.33
CA TRP A 71 -6.25 -2.36 -7.76
C TRP A 71 -6.94 -3.64 -7.28
N VAL A 72 -7.37 -3.68 -6.02
CA VAL A 72 -8.09 -4.84 -5.45
C VAL A 72 -9.45 -5.00 -6.14
N ASP A 73 -10.19 -3.91 -6.35
CA ASP A 73 -11.48 -3.92 -7.05
C ASP A 73 -11.35 -4.43 -8.50
N SER A 74 -10.23 -4.16 -9.19
CA SER A 74 -9.99 -4.68 -10.55
C SER A 74 -9.75 -6.19 -10.61
N ARG A 75 -9.52 -6.84 -9.48
CA ARG A 75 -9.27 -8.29 -9.37
C ARG A 75 -10.44 -9.06 -8.74
N GLY A 76 -11.49 -8.36 -8.30
CA GLY A 76 -12.70 -8.90 -7.70
C GLY A 76 -13.81 -9.11 -8.72
#